data_AF-A0A965FJK1-F1
#
_entry.id   AF-A0A965FJK1-F1
#
_cell.length_a   1.000
_cell.length_b   1.000
_cell.length_c   1.000
_cell.angle_alpha   90.00
_cell.angle_beta   90.00
_cell.angle_gamma   90.00
#
_symmetry.space_group_name_H-M   'P 1'
#
loop_
_entity.id
_entity.type
_entity.pdbx_description
1 polymer ?
#
loop_
_entity_poly.entity_id
_entity_poly.type
_entity_poly.pdbx_seq_one_letter_code
_entity_poly.pdbx_strand_id
1 'polypeptide(L)'
;MSLSVNPFQKGVKRVGLAVVIFGACLVLAGLAFAFSPVALAFLSTPPGGNMYSEGGGGGGAAIWLMILTLPIGASVAMFGLVTMVSGVISTLRMKLPSAQEDSVTRNRMLGHRAIALVALLPISLLVSPIIAFVLGNMVIGGYSGIISFFVIVAMQIVAGVFAIYFAIKSQKTVLIAILSALVLLCLTGSYFMSSLVYGMRIVT
;
A
#
# COMPACT_ATOMS: atom_id res chain seq x y z
N MET A 1 45.11 -7.51 -4.96
CA MET A 1 44.53 -8.64 -4.19
C MET A 1 43.02 -8.54 -4.27
N SER A 2 42.38 -9.50 -4.95
CA SER A 2 40.93 -9.58 -5.16
C SER A 2 40.26 -10.05 -3.86
N LEU A 3 39.56 -9.15 -3.17
CA LEU A 3 38.67 -9.51 -2.07
C LEU A 3 37.44 -10.18 -2.67
N SER A 4 37.39 -11.50 -2.54
CA SER A 4 36.25 -12.30 -2.96
C SER A 4 34.97 -11.76 -2.30
N VAL A 5 34.07 -11.24 -3.12
CA VAL A 5 32.75 -10.82 -2.67
C VAL A 5 32.02 -12.09 -2.23
N ASN A 6 31.97 -12.30 -0.91
CA ASN A 6 31.32 -13.46 -0.30
C ASN A 6 29.93 -13.69 -0.92
N PRO A 7 29.64 -14.88 -1.50
CA PRO A 7 28.36 -15.16 -2.16
C PRO A 7 27.17 -15.04 -1.21
N PHE A 8 27.39 -15.23 0.09
CA PHE A 8 26.40 -15.00 1.14
C PHE A 8 25.87 -13.55 1.19
N GLN A 9 26.71 -12.54 0.92
CA GLN A 9 26.24 -11.14 0.89
C GLN A 9 25.36 -10.83 -0.33
N LYS A 10 25.52 -11.54 -1.45
CA LYS A 10 24.63 -11.40 -2.62
C LYS A 10 23.23 -11.95 -2.35
N GLY A 11 23.11 -12.99 -1.51
CA GLY A 11 21.84 -13.57 -1.08
C GLY A 11 21.04 -12.61 -0.20
N VAL A 12 21.63 -12.15 0.91
CA VAL A 12 20.96 -11.27 1.90
C VAL A 12 20.43 -9.96 1.27
N LYS A 13 21.13 -9.42 0.27
CA LYS A 13 20.72 -8.19 -0.45
C LYS A 13 19.44 -8.34 -1.28
N ARG A 14 19.10 -9.55 -1.74
CA ARG A 14 17.85 -9.82 -2.48
C ARG A 14 16.68 -10.16 -1.55
N VAL A 15 16.97 -10.62 -0.33
CA VAL A 15 15.95 -11.03 0.65
C VAL A 15 15.08 -9.85 1.08
N GLY A 16 15.67 -8.68 1.35
CA GLY A 16 14.90 -7.51 1.80
C GLY A 16 13.80 -7.08 0.82
N LEU A 17 14.14 -6.92 -0.46
CA LEU A 17 13.16 -6.57 -1.49
C LEU A 17 12.14 -7.69 -1.75
N ALA A 18 12.59 -8.95 -1.76
CA ALA A 18 11.69 -10.10 -1.92
C ALA A 18 10.66 -10.18 -0.79
N VAL A 19 11.08 -9.91 0.45
CA VAL A 19 10.20 -9.83 1.63
C VAL A 19 9.19 -8.69 1.49
N VAL A 20 9.60 -7.53 0.97
CA VAL A 20 8.66 -6.43 0.67
C VAL A 20 7.63 -6.84 -0.37
N ILE A 21 8.06 -7.43 -1.49
CA ILE A 21 7.14 -7.84 -2.56
C ILE A 21 6.17 -8.92 -2.05
N PHE A 22 6.69 -9.91 -1.33
CA PHE A 22 5.87 -10.97 -0.73
C PHE A 22 4.85 -10.39 0.26
N GLY A 23 5.27 -9.47 1.13
CA GLY A 23 4.37 -8.78 2.05
C GLY A 23 3.29 -7.98 1.32
N ALA A 24 3.64 -7.26 0.25
CA ALA A 24 2.68 -6.54 -0.58
C ALA A 24 1.66 -7.48 -1.26
N CYS A 25 2.11 -8.63 -1.77
CA CYS A 25 1.22 -9.64 -2.33
C CYS A 25 0.24 -10.19 -1.28
N LEU A 26 0.71 -10.45 -0.06
CA LEU A 26 -0.15 -10.89 1.04
C LEU A 26 -1.18 -9.83 1.45
N VAL A 27 -0.79 -8.56 1.48
CA VAL A 27 -1.71 -7.44 1.72
C VAL A 27 -2.80 -7.42 0.65
N LEU A 28 -2.42 -7.44 -0.63
CA LEU A 28 -3.37 -7.42 -1.74
C LEU A 28 -4.28 -8.64 -1.74
N ALA A 29 -3.73 -9.83 -1.52
CA ALA A 29 -4.51 -11.07 -1.45
C ALA A 29 -5.48 -11.08 -0.27
N GLY A 30 -5.03 -10.63 0.90
CA GLY A 30 -5.87 -10.52 2.10
C GLY A 30 -7.03 -9.55 1.91
N LEU A 31 -6.77 -8.38 1.31
CA LEU A 31 -7.81 -7.40 0.98
C LEU A 31 -8.78 -7.91 -0.09
N ALA A 32 -8.26 -8.51 -1.17
CA ALA A 32 -9.09 -9.07 -2.22
C ALA A 32 -10.00 -10.17 -1.68
N PHE A 33 -9.50 -11.02 -0.80
CA PHE A 33 -10.30 -12.04 -0.13
C PHE A 33 -11.33 -11.41 0.82
N ALA A 34 -10.92 -10.45 1.66
CA ALA A 34 -11.79 -9.77 2.61
C ALA A 34 -13.02 -9.13 1.95
N PHE A 35 -12.79 -8.44 0.83
CA PHE A 35 -13.84 -7.73 0.09
C PHE A 35 -14.43 -8.54 -1.08
N SER A 36 -13.99 -9.78 -1.31
CA SER A 36 -14.55 -10.64 -2.38
C SER A 36 -16.08 -10.81 -2.29
N PRO A 37 -16.72 -10.87 -1.11
CA PRO A 37 -18.18 -11.01 -1.08
C PRO A 37 -18.92 -9.75 -1.54
N VAL A 38 -18.31 -8.56 -1.44
CA VAL A 38 -18.88 -7.32 -1.99
C VAL A 38 -18.92 -7.41 -3.51
N ALA A 39 -17.85 -7.90 -4.14
CA ALA A 39 -17.81 -8.12 -5.58
C ALA A 39 -18.84 -9.18 -6.01
N LEU A 40 -18.99 -10.26 -5.24
CA LEU A 40 -20.01 -11.28 -5.49
C LEU A 40 -21.43 -10.72 -5.35
N ALA A 41 -21.70 -9.89 -4.34
CA ALA A 41 -22.98 -9.22 -4.15
C ALA A 41 -23.30 -8.29 -5.34
N PHE A 42 -22.31 -7.55 -5.84
CA PHE A 42 -22.48 -6.71 -7.02
C PHE A 42 -22.80 -7.53 -8.28
N LEU A 43 -22.07 -8.63 -8.51
CA LEU A 43 -22.26 -9.49 -9.69
C LEU A 43 -23.56 -10.31 -9.65
N SER A 44 -24.06 -10.64 -8.47
CA SER A 44 -25.31 -11.39 -8.31
C SER A 44 -26.56 -10.49 -8.31
N THR A 45 -26.38 -9.17 -8.21
CA THR A 45 -27.49 -8.21 -8.22
C THR A 45 -27.93 -7.92 -9.66
N PRO A 46 -29.19 -8.20 -10.03
CA PRO A 46 -29.71 -7.86 -11.35
C PRO A 46 -29.68 -6.33 -11.60
N PRO A 47 -29.63 -5.88 -12.86
CA PRO A 47 -29.76 -4.45 -13.18
C PRO A 47 -31.04 -3.86 -12.58
N GLY A 48 -30.93 -2.78 -11.79
CA GLY A 48 -32.04 -2.17 -11.06
C GLY A 48 -32.31 -2.78 -9.67
N GLY A 49 -31.58 -3.83 -9.30
CA GLY A 49 -31.62 -4.45 -7.97
C GLY A 49 -30.77 -3.70 -6.93
N ASN A 50 -30.96 -4.03 -5.66
CA ASN A 50 -30.19 -3.48 -4.55
C ASN A 50 -29.23 -4.53 -3.99
N MET A 51 -27.91 -4.29 -4.11
CA MET A 51 -26.89 -5.23 -3.63
C MET A 51 -26.86 -5.44 -2.12
N TYR A 52 -27.50 -4.56 -1.36
CA TYR A 52 -27.65 -4.67 0.08
C TYR A 52 -28.96 -5.36 0.51
N SER A 53 -29.85 -5.68 -0.44
CA SER A 53 -31.11 -6.36 -0.15
C SER A 53 -30.93 -7.88 -0.17
N GLU A 54 -31.60 -8.58 0.74
CA GLU A 54 -31.65 -10.05 0.79
C GLU A 54 -32.84 -10.63 0.01
N GLY A 55 -33.72 -9.77 -0.53
CA GLY A 55 -34.90 -10.17 -1.29
C GLY A 55 -34.60 -10.65 -2.71
N GLY A 56 -35.63 -11.07 -3.44
CA GLY A 56 -35.56 -11.74 -4.76
C GLY A 56 -34.91 -10.95 -5.92
N GLY A 57 -34.32 -9.78 -5.65
CA GLY A 57 -33.53 -9.01 -6.61
C GLY A 57 -32.29 -8.36 -5.98
N GLY A 58 -31.77 -8.89 -4.88
CA GLY A 58 -30.62 -8.32 -4.17
C GLY A 58 -29.49 -9.32 -3.89
N GLY A 59 -28.26 -8.83 -3.95
CA GLY A 59 -27.04 -9.59 -3.67
C GLY A 59 -26.65 -9.67 -2.19
N GLY A 60 -27.50 -9.20 -1.28
CA GLY A 60 -27.18 -9.03 0.15
C GLY A 60 -26.84 -10.34 0.86
N ALA A 61 -27.37 -11.47 0.38
CA ALA A 61 -27.02 -12.80 0.90
C ALA A 61 -25.50 -13.07 0.81
N ALA A 62 -24.81 -12.59 -0.22
CA ALA A 62 -23.36 -12.75 -0.35
C ALA A 62 -22.59 -11.89 0.68
N ILE A 63 -23.15 -10.76 1.12
CA ILE A 63 -22.52 -9.88 2.12
C ILE A 63 -22.36 -10.59 3.47
N TRP A 64 -23.23 -11.54 3.81
CA TRP A 64 -23.09 -12.35 5.03
C TRP A 64 -21.76 -13.11 5.11
N LEU A 65 -21.18 -13.48 3.97
CA LEU A 65 -19.87 -14.13 3.94
C LEU A 65 -18.76 -13.23 4.50
N MET A 66 -18.96 -11.90 4.55
CA MET A 66 -18.02 -10.96 5.15
C MET A 66 -17.78 -11.23 6.64
N ILE A 67 -18.70 -11.89 7.36
CA ILE A 67 -18.47 -12.31 8.75
C ILE A 67 -17.23 -13.22 8.86
N LEU A 68 -16.96 -14.05 7.85
CA LEU A 68 -15.81 -14.93 7.80
C LEU A 68 -14.66 -14.34 6.98
N THR A 69 -14.94 -13.74 5.82
CA THR A 69 -13.87 -13.26 4.93
C THR A 69 -13.16 -12.03 5.48
N LEU A 70 -13.86 -11.13 6.18
CA LEU A 70 -13.23 -9.95 6.80
C LEU A 70 -12.18 -10.34 7.84
N PRO A 71 -12.46 -11.12 8.90
CA PRO A 71 -11.45 -11.42 9.91
C PRO A 71 -10.27 -12.21 9.33
N ILE A 72 -10.53 -13.18 8.45
CA ILE A 72 -9.47 -13.98 7.81
C ILE A 72 -8.63 -13.09 6.88
N GLY A 73 -9.26 -12.34 5.98
CA GLY A 73 -8.57 -11.47 5.03
C GLY A 73 -7.82 -10.33 5.70
N ALA A 74 -8.39 -9.74 6.77
CA ALA A 74 -7.72 -8.73 7.58
C ALA A 74 -6.49 -9.32 8.30
N SER A 75 -6.56 -10.54 8.82
CA SER A 75 -5.42 -11.22 9.46
C SER A 75 -4.29 -11.46 8.47
N VAL A 76 -4.60 -11.96 7.27
CA VAL A 76 -3.62 -12.17 6.20
C VAL A 76 -3.01 -10.84 5.75
N ALA A 77 -3.83 -9.80 5.57
CA ALA A 77 -3.35 -8.48 5.18
C ALA A 77 -2.46 -7.86 6.26
N MET A 78 -2.80 -8.02 7.54
CA MET A 78 -2.00 -7.55 8.66
C MET A 78 -0.64 -8.27 8.74
N PHE A 79 -0.62 -9.59 8.56
CA PHE A 79 0.62 -10.36 8.49
C PHE A 79 1.50 -9.92 7.31
N GLY A 80 0.89 -9.73 6.14
CA GLY A 80 1.56 -9.17 4.96
C GLY A 80 2.16 -7.80 5.21
N LEU A 81 1.42 -6.92 5.90
CA LEU A 81 1.86 -5.57 6.25
C LEU A 81 3.09 -5.61 7.17
N VAL A 82 3.06 -6.42 8.24
CA VAL A 82 4.19 -6.57 9.18
C VAL A 82 5.43 -7.10 8.46
N THR A 83 5.25 -8.09 7.58
CA THR A 83 6.33 -8.67 6.78
C THR A 83 6.90 -7.62 5.83
N MET A 84 6.06 -6.83 5.19
CA MET A 84 6.47 -5.77 4.28
C MET A 84 7.27 -4.68 5.01
N VAL A 85 6.77 -4.16 6.13
CA VAL A 85 7.46 -3.13 6.94
C VAL A 85 8.82 -3.65 7.41
N SER A 86 8.88 -4.91 7.85
CA SER A 86 10.14 -5.57 8.24
C SER A 86 11.14 -5.64 7.07
N GLY A 87 10.65 -5.95 5.86
CA GLY A 87 11.44 -5.95 4.62
C GLY A 87 11.97 -4.55 4.26
N VAL A 88 11.15 -3.51 4.42
CA VAL A 88 11.57 -2.11 4.19
C VAL A 88 12.66 -1.72 5.18
N ILE A 89 12.45 -1.96 6.48
CA ILE A 89 13.44 -1.64 7.53
C ILE A 89 14.76 -2.35 7.27
N SER A 90 14.70 -3.64 6.92
CA SER A 90 15.88 -4.43 6.55
C SER A 90 16.61 -3.82 5.35
N THR A 91 15.88 -3.44 4.30
CA THR A 91 16.44 -2.85 3.08
C THR A 91 17.08 -1.47 3.33
N LEU A 92 16.52 -0.68 4.24
CA LEU A 92 17.07 0.62 4.64
C LEU A 92 18.33 0.49 5.52
N ARG A 93 18.40 -0.53 6.38
CA ARG A 93 19.55 -0.78 7.27
C ARG A 93 20.77 -1.37 6.58
N MET A 94 20.64 -1.89 5.35
CA MET A 94 21.78 -2.45 4.61
C MET A 94 22.87 -1.39 4.35
N LYS A 95 24.13 -1.68 4.71
CA LYS A 95 25.25 -0.76 4.47
C LYS A 95 25.46 -0.54 2.97
N LEU A 96 25.47 0.72 2.53
CA LEU A 96 25.77 1.09 1.15
C LEU A 96 27.28 1.04 0.91
N PRO A 97 27.77 0.39 -0.16
CA PRO A 97 29.17 0.47 -0.55
C PRO A 97 29.53 1.91 -0.96
N SER A 98 30.80 2.28 -0.76
CA SER A 98 31.28 3.63 -1.09
C SER A 98 31.24 3.87 -2.60
N ALA A 99 31.12 5.14 -3.01
CA ALA A 99 31.03 5.56 -4.42
C ALA A 99 32.23 5.09 -5.25
N GLN A 100 33.42 5.14 -4.64
CA GLN A 100 34.70 4.82 -5.24
C GLN A 100 34.92 3.31 -5.43
N GLU A 101 34.27 2.46 -4.62
CA GLU A 101 34.60 1.04 -4.54
C GLU A 101 33.72 0.17 -5.45
N ASP A 102 32.41 0.46 -5.53
CA ASP A 102 31.50 -0.24 -6.45
C ASP A 102 30.23 0.59 -6.75
N SER A 103 30.32 1.43 -7.79
CA SER A 103 29.24 2.33 -8.22
C SER A 103 28.02 1.57 -8.79
N VAL A 104 28.24 0.45 -9.47
CA VAL A 104 27.19 -0.36 -10.10
C VAL A 104 26.32 -1.03 -9.03
N THR A 105 26.93 -1.67 -8.05
CA THR A 105 26.19 -2.33 -6.96
C THR A 105 25.51 -1.30 -6.06
N ARG A 106 26.14 -0.14 -5.83
CA ARG A 106 25.52 0.96 -5.10
C ARG A 106 24.25 1.46 -5.78
N ASN A 107 24.31 1.76 -7.08
CA ASN A 107 23.16 2.23 -7.85
C ASN A 107 22.03 1.19 -7.86
N ARG A 108 22.37 -0.10 -7.92
CA ARG A 108 21.40 -1.19 -7.78
C ARG A 108 20.74 -1.17 -6.40
N MET A 109 21.49 -1.10 -5.30
CA MET A 109 20.93 -1.07 -3.94
C MET A 109 20.06 0.17 -3.67
N LEU A 110 20.44 1.33 -4.20
CA LEU A 110 19.62 2.54 -4.14
C LEU A 110 18.27 2.36 -4.84
N GLY A 111 18.26 1.68 -5.99
CA GLY A 111 17.02 1.32 -6.68
C GLY A 111 16.13 0.36 -5.86
N HIS A 112 16.72 -0.61 -5.14
CA HIS A 112 15.93 -1.52 -4.28
C HIS A 112 15.28 -0.77 -3.12
N ARG A 113 15.97 0.22 -2.53
CA ARG A 113 15.40 1.10 -1.50
C ARG A 113 14.25 1.96 -2.04
N ALA A 114 14.41 2.52 -3.24
CA ALA A 114 13.36 3.32 -3.87
C ALA A 114 12.09 2.48 -4.11
N ILE A 115 12.24 1.26 -4.63
CA ILE A 115 11.11 0.34 -4.84
C ILE A 115 10.46 -0.05 -3.50
N ALA A 116 11.27 -0.37 -2.48
CA ALA A 116 10.78 -0.75 -1.17
C ALA A 116 9.96 0.38 -0.50
N LEU A 117 10.39 1.62 -0.65
CA LEU A 117 9.67 2.79 -0.14
C LEU A 117 8.38 3.09 -0.91
N VAL A 118 8.39 2.93 -2.24
CA VAL A 118 7.16 3.08 -3.04
C VAL A 118 6.12 2.03 -2.71
N ALA A 119 6.50 0.81 -2.33
CA ALA A 119 5.56 -0.22 -1.90
C ALA A 119 4.71 0.19 -0.67
N LEU A 120 5.17 1.18 0.12
CA LEU A 120 4.40 1.74 1.24
C LEU A 120 3.27 2.69 0.80
N LEU A 121 3.35 3.28 -0.39
CA LEU A 121 2.36 4.25 -0.89
C LEU A 121 0.94 3.69 -0.94
N PRO A 122 0.65 2.54 -1.59
CA PRO A 122 -0.71 2.01 -1.64
C PRO A 122 -1.24 1.59 -0.26
N ILE A 123 -0.35 1.23 0.66
CA ILE A 123 -0.73 0.86 2.03
C ILE A 123 -1.17 2.05 2.86
N SER A 124 -0.69 3.26 2.56
CA SER A 124 -1.21 4.48 3.21
C SER A 124 -2.74 4.61 3.06
N LEU A 125 -3.33 4.04 1.99
CA LEU A 125 -4.78 4.05 1.78
C LEU A 125 -5.53 3.20 2.82
N LEU A 126 -4.90 2.18 3.41
CA LEU A 126 -5.48 1.35 4.48
C LEU A 126 -5.52 2.09 5.82
N VAL A 127 -4.73 3.15 5.97
CA VAL A 127 -4.75 3.99 7.17
C VAL A 127 -6.05 4.79 7.24
N SER A 128 -6.69 5.11 6.10
CA SER A 128 -7.94 5.86 6.03
C SER A 128 -9.08 5.24 6.85
N PRO A 129 -9.52 3.99 6.58
CA PRO A 129 -10.61 3.38 7.33
C PRO A 129 -10.27 3.19 8.81
N ILE A 130 -9.00 2.95 9.14
CA ILE A 130 -8.57 2.80 10.55
C ILE A 130 -8.73 4.13 11.30
N ILE A 131 -8.22 5.22 10.74
CA ILE A 131 -8.36 6.55 11.35
C ILE A 131 -9.83 6.98 11.40
N ALA A 132 -10.58 6.76 10.31
CA ALA A 132 -12.00 7.09 10.26
C ALA A 132 -12.80 6.30 11.30
N PHE A 133 -12.50 5.02 11.52
CA PHE A 133 -13.14 4.19 12.53
C PHE A 133 -12.76 4.62 13.96
N VAL A 134 -11.46 4.77 14.24
CA VAL A 134 -10.97 5.12 15.58
C VAL A 134 -11.36 6.55 15.96
N LEU A 135 -11.03 7.56 15.14
CA LEU A 135 -11.34 8.95 15.45
C LEU A 135 -12.82 9.28 15.28
N GLY A 136 -13.50 8.63 14.33
CA GLY A 136 -14.93 8.83 14.07
C GLY A 136 -15.81 8.30 15.20
N ASN A 137 -15.44 7.17 15.80
CA ASN A 137 -16.21 6.58 16.90
C ASN A 137 -15.76 7.04 18.29
N MET A 138 -14.52 7.54 18.46
CA MET A 138 -13.98 7.79 19.80
C MET A 138 -13.75 9.26 20.19
N VAL A 139 -13.47 10.19 19.26
CA VAL A 139 -12.95 11.52 19.67
C VAL A 139 -13.50 12.72 18.90
N ILE A 140 -13.59 12.67 17.56
CA ILE A 140 -13.78 13.89 16.73
C ILE A 140 -15.04 13.79 15.84
N GLY A 141 -15.77 12.67 15.89
CA GLY A 141 -17.01 12.48 15.17
C GLY A 141 -16.85 12.71 13.66
N GLY A 142 -17.72 13.51 13.05
CA GLY A 142 -17.78 13.73 11.60
C GLY A 142 -16.54 14.32 10.94
N TYR A 143 -15.60 14.90 11.69
CA TYR A 143 -14.35 15.46 11.15
C TYR A 143 -13.23 14.42 10.98
N SER A 144 -13.43 13.17 11.43
CA SER A 144 -12.43 12.10 11.38
C SER A 144 -11.92 11.82 9.97
N GLY A 145 -12.78 11.93 8.97
CA GLY A 145 -12.38 11.76 7.58
C GLY A 145 -11.40 12.85 7.13
N ILE A 146 -11.60 14.11 7.52
CA ILE A 146 -10.79 15.23 6.99
C ILE A 146 -9.36 15.03 7.49
N ILE A 147 -9.25 14.65 8.76
CA ILE A 147 -7.99 14.30 9.39
C ILE A 147 -7.36 13.08 8.70
N SER A 148 -8.13 12.03 8.41
CA SER A 148 -7.59 10.85 7.71
C SER A 148 -7.02 11.22 6.35
N PHE A 149 -7.70 12.09 5.58
CA PHE A 149 -7.20 12.59 4.30
C PHE A 149 -5.84 13.28 4.44
N PHE A 150 -5.70 14.25 5.35
CA PHE A 150 -4.42 14.95 5.54
C PHE A 150 -3.30 14.02 5.98
N VAL A 151 -3.59 13.04 6.86
CA VAL A 151 -2.60 12.05 7.30
C VAL A 151 -2.13 11.18 6.13
N ILE A 152 -3.04 10.70 5.29
CA ILE A 152 -2.70 9.87 4.12
C ILE A 152 -1.85 10.65 3.13
N VAL A 153 -2.26 11.88 2.80
CA VAL A 153 -1.53 12.74 1.86
C VAL A 153 -0.14 13.04 2.41
N ALA A 154 -0.01 13.37 3.70
CA ALA A 154 1.29 13.59 4.34
C ALA A 154 2.18 12.35 4.26
N MET A 155 1.65 11.16 4.58
CA MET A 155 2.39 9.90 4.47
C MET A 155 2.83 9.61 3.04
N GLN A 156 1.97 9.85 2.05
CA GLN A 156 2.28 9.65 0.63
C GLN A 156 3.35 10.61 0.13
N ILE A 157 3.29 11.88 0.53
CA ILE A 157 4.32 12.88 0.20
C ILE A 157 5.66 12.46 0.79
N VAL A 158 5.71 12.12 2.08
CA VAL A 158 6.96 11.72 2.75
C VAL A 158 7.56 10.48 2.08
N ALA A 159 6.78 9.41 1.91
CA ALA A 159 7.25 8.18 1.28
C ALA A 159 7.67 8.41 -0.18
N GLY A 160 6.89 9.19 -0.93
CA GLY A 160 7.15 9.53 -2.33
C GLY A 160 8.43 10.34 -2.51
N VAL A 161 8.64 11.38 -1.70
CA VAL A 161 9.86 12.22 -1.73
C VAL A 161 11.11 11.38 -1.44
N PHE A 162 11.08 10.54 -0.40
CA PHE A 162 12.21 9.66 -0.09
C PHE A 162 12.47 8.65 -1.21
N ALA A 163 11.42 8.07 -1.79
CA ALA A 163 11.57 7.12 -2.89
C ALA A 163 12.16 7.77 -4.14
N ILE A 164 11.68 8.96 -4.53
CA ILE A 164 12.19 9.73 -5.66
C ILE A 164 13.64 10.15 -5.40
N TYR A 165 13.97 10.59 -4.18
CA TYR A 165 15.35 10.93 -3.79
C TYR A 165 16.31 9.74 -4.00
N PHE A 166 15.93 8.54 -3.55
CA PHE A 166 16.74 7.34 -3.78
C PHE A 166 16.79 6.92 -5.26
N ALA A 167 15.71 7.16 -6.02
CA ALA A 167 15.65 6.87 -7.46
C ALA A 167 16.57 7.79 -8.27
N ILE A 168 16.60 9.10 -7.96
CA ILE A 168 17.52 10.06 -8.56
C ILE A 168 18.97 9.64 -8.29
N LYS A 169 19.25 9.27 -7.03
CA LYS A 169 20.59 8.79 -6.64
C LYS A 169 20.98 7.47 -7.30
N SER A 170 20.00 6.66 -7.73
CA SER A 170 20.21 5.41 -8.47
C SER A 170 20.63 5.65 -9.93
N GLN A 171 20.49 6.87 -10.47
CA GLN A 171 20.83 7.24 -11.86
C GLN A 171 20.05 6.40 -12.91
N LYS A 172 18.86 5.91 -12.55
CA LYS A 172 17.98 5.13 -13.43
C LYS A 172 16.78 5.97 -13.86
N THR A 173 16.87 6.60 -15.02
CA THR A 173 15.85 7.53 -15.53
C THR A 173 14.45 6.89 -15.63
N VAL A 174 14.38 5.63 -16.08
CA VAL A 174 13.11 4.88 -16.15
C VAL A 174 12.51 4.67 -14.76
N LEU A 175 13.33 4.38 -13.75
CA LEU A 175 12.86 4.19 -12.38
C LEU A 175 12.31 5.51 -11.81
N ILE A 176 12.97 6.63 -12.08
CA ILE A 176 12.51 7.96 -11.65
C ILE A 176 11.13 8.26 -12.26
N ALA A 177 10.98 8.04 -13.57
CA ALA A 177 9.73 8.28 -14.28
C ALA A 177 8.58 7.42 -13.73
N ILE A 178 8.81 6.11 -13.58
CA ILE A 178 7.80 5.17 -13.06
C ILE A 178 7.39 5.56 -11.64
N LEU A 179 8.34 5.80 -10.74
CA LEU A 179 8.02 6.11 -9.34
C LEU A 179 7.33 7.47 -9.20
N SER A 180 7.71 8.46 -10.00
CA SER A 180 7.05 9.77 -10.02
C SER A 180 5.60 9.65 -10.51
N ALA A 181 5.36 8.88 -11.56
CA ALA A 181 4.01 8.59 -12.06
C ALA A 181 3.17 7.86 -11.01
N LEU A 182 3.76 6.92 -10.27
CA LEU A 182 3.06 6.14 -9.25
C LEU A 182 2.71 6.99 -8.02
N VAL A 183 3.60 7.89 -7.60
CA VAL A 183 3.31 8.90 -6.55
C VAL A 183 2.16 9.81 -6.97
N LEU A 184 2.20 10.34 -8.21
CA LEU A 184 1.12 11.17 -8.76
C LEU A 184 -0.21 10.43 -8.81
N LEU A 185 -0.20 9.16 -9.22
CA LEU A 185 -1.40 8.33 -9.27
C LEU A 185 -1.99 8.11 -7.87
N CYS A 186 -1.17 7.82 -6.86
CA CYS A 186 -1.64 7.69 -5.47
C CYS A 186 -2.21 8.99 -4.90
N LEU A 187 -1.56 10.13 -5.15
CA LEU A 187 -2.04 11.45 -4.70
C LEU A 187 -3.36 11.82 -5.38
N THR A 188 -3.45 11.60 -6.70
CA THR A 188 -4.67 11.86 -7.48
C THR A 188 -5.81 10.95 -7.02
N GLY A 189 -5.53 9.67 -6.78
CA GLY A 189 -6.51 8.72 -6.25
C GLY A 189 -7.02 9.12 -4.86
N SER A 190 -6.13 9.61 -4.00
CA SER A 190 -6.50 10.09 -2.66
C SER A 190 -7.35 11.37 -2.73
N TYR A 191 -7.02 12.28 -3.65
CA TYR A 191 -7.83 13.47 -3.93
C TYR A 191 -9.23 13.10 -4.44
N PHE A 192 -9.33 12.17 -5.39
CA PHE A 192 -10.61 11.73 -5.95
C PHE A 192 -11.49 11.07 -4.89
N MET A 193 -10.92 10.15 -4.08
CA MET A 193 -11.62 9.53 -2.96
C MET A 193 -12.13 10.57 -1.95
N SER A 194 -11.31 11.56 -1.62
CA SER A 194 -11.70 12.67 -0.75
C SER A 194 -12.87 13.46 -1.35
N SER A 195 -12.79 13.82 -2.64
CA SER A 195 -13.84 14.58 -3.32
C SER A 195 -15.18 13.84 -3.40
N LEU A 196 -15.17 12.50 -3.55
CA LEU A 196 -16.37 11.68 -3.51
C LEU A 196 -16.98 11.64 -2.10
N VAL A 197 -16.15 11.40 -1.07
CA VAL A 197 -16.61 11.27 0.31
C VAL A 197 -17.12 12.60 0.88
N TYR A 198 -16.47 13.73 0.57
CA TYR A 198 -16.91 15.06 1.03
C TYR A 198 -17.97 15.69 0.13
N GLY A 199 -17.90 15.48 -1.18
CA GLY A 199 -18.90 15.98 -2.12
C GLY A 199 -20.29 15.43 -1.82
N MET A 200 -20.39 14.18 -1.39
CA MET A 200 -21.66 13.58 -0.96
C MET A 200 -22.23 14.14 0.34
N ARG A 201 -21.42 14.71 1.24
CA ARG A 201 -21.89 15.31 2.52
C ARG A 201 -22.48 16.71 2.37
N ILE A 202 -22.28 17.39 1.23
CA ILE A 202 -22.78 18.75 1.01
C ILE A 202 -24.20 18.75 0.43
N VAL A 203 -24.72 17.58 0.01
CA VAL A 203 -26.01 17.44 -0.70
C VAL A 203 -27.08 16.72 0.15
N THR A 204 -26.80 16.40 1.42
CA THR A 204 -27.74 15.82 2.39
C THR A 204 -27.82 16.68 3.63
#